data_AF-A0A2J6TV92-F1
#
_entry.id   AF-A0A2J6TV92-F1
#
_cell.length_a   1.000
_cell.length_b   1.000
_cell.length_c   1.000
_cell.angle_alpha   90.00
_cell.angle_beta   90.00
_cell.angle_gamma   90.00
#
_symmetry.space_group_name_H-M   'P 1'
#
loop_
_entity.id
_entity.type
_entity.pdbx_description
1 polymer ?
#
loop_
_entity_poly.entity_id
_entity_poly.type
_entity_poly.pdbx_seq_one_letter_code
_entity_poly.pdbx_strand_id
1 'polypeptide(L)'
;APPPKHPGLRLADFFDAMFKTITAISTLGASITFTKVVSNPTEPWVYHGISGDDIQYYIADAFVCFALSLFLTTLAASALSYWRPQAIRYFGTEDSHHRRIVAWWATLVSTVLVGLTVTAFIFLGLVVAGLVGTAGWLSLALTGLMAVVVLGVIVWQSPIGSPPP
;
A
#
# COMPACT_ATOMS: atom_id res chain seq x y z
N ALA A 1 -10.40 -34.63 5.13
CA ALA A 1 -9.98 -33.22 4.96
C ALA A 1 -9.26 -33.09 3.61
N PRO A 2 -9.45 -32.00 2.85
CA PRO A 2 -8.67 -31.79 1.63
C PRO A 2 -7.17 -31.75 1.97
N PRO A 3 -6.28 -32.20 1.06
CA PRO A 3 -4.86 -32.24 1.30
C PRO A 3 -4.31 -30.84 1.61
N PRO A 4 -3.36 -30.70 2.55
CA PRO A 4 -2.80 -29.41 2.94
C PRO A 4 -2.18 -28.71 1.71
N LYS A 5 -2.64 -27.49 1.44
CA LYS A 5 -2.17 -26.66 0.31
C LYS A 5 -0.66 -26.43 0.41
N HIS A 6 0.06 -26.59 -0.72
CA HIS A 6 1.51 -26.37 -0.78
C HIS A 6 1.89 -24.99 -0.18
N PRO A 7 2.92 -24.89 0.67
CA PRO A 7 3.24 -23.66 1.41
C PRO A 7 3.53 -22.47 0.48
N GLY A 8 4.20 -22.69 -0.65
CA GLY A 8 4.41 -21.65 -1.67
C GLY A 8 3.13 -21.16 -2.35
N LEU A 9 2.07 -21.99 -2.40
CA LEU A 9 0.77 -21.58 -2.93
C LEU A 9 0.04 -20.65 -1.97
N ARG A 10 0.15 -20.89 -0.66
CA ARG A 10 -0.43 -20.04 0.39
C ARG A 10 0.21 -18.64 0.38
N LEU A 11 1.53 -18.56 0.22
CA LEU A 11 2.25 -17.29 0.14
C LEU A 11 1.80 -16.49 -1.10
N ALA A 12 1.70 -17.15 -2.26
CA ALA A 12 1.27 -16.48 -3.48
C ALA A 12 -0.20 -16.01 -3.41
N ASP A 13 -1.11 -16.78 -2.80
CA ASP A 13 -2.50 -16.37 -2.59
C ASP A 13 -2.60 -15.13 -1.67
N PHE A 14 -1.74 -15.03 -0.64
CA PHE A 14 -1.65 -13.85 0.23
C PHE A 14 -1.26 -12.59 -0.56
N PHE A 15 -0.20 -12.68 -1.37
CA PHE A 15 0.23 -11.55 -2.19
C PHE A 15 -0.83 -11.11 -3.18
N ASP A 16 -1.47 -12.04 -3.88
CA ASP A 16 -2.54 -11.73 -4.84
C ASP A 16 -3.70 -11.01 -4.15
N ALA A 17 -4.10 -11.47 -2.96
CA ALA A 17 -5.14 -10.80 -2.16
C ALA A 17 -4.71 -9.39 -1.72
N MET A 18 -3.46 -9.22 -1.27
CA MET A 18 -2.89 -7.94 -0.85
C MET A 18 -2.85 -6.93 -2.01
N PHE A 19 -2.37 -7.34 -3.17
CA PHE A 19 -2.34 -6.47 -4.37
C PHE A 19 -3.74 -6.05 -4.80
N LYS A 20 -4.71 -6.97 -4.78
CA LYS A 20 -6.12 -6.67 -5.09
C LYS A 20 -6.72 -5.68 -4.10
N THR A 21 -6.47 -5.84 -2.80
CA THR A 21 -6.99 -4.91 -1.78
C THR A 21 -6.37 -3.53 -1.92
N ILE A 22 -5.05 -3.44 -2.06
CA ILE A 22 -4.35 -2.16 -2.26
C ILE A 22 -4.89 -1.45 -3.49
N THR A 23 -4.99 -2.16 -4.62
CA THR A 23 -5.48 -1.58 -5.89
C THR A 23 -6.93 -1.12 -5.76
N ALA A 24 -7.81 -1.91 -5.15
CA ALA A 24 -9.22 -1.57 -4.99
C ALA A 24 -9.42 -0.34 -4.10
N ILE A 25 -8.81 -0.32 -2.90
CA ILE A 25 -8.91 0.81 -1.97
C ILE A 25 -8.35 2.07 -2.61
N SER A 26 -7.20 1.94 -3.29
CA SER A 26 -6.53 3.06 -3.93
C SER A 26 -7.33 3.63 -5.10
N THR A 27 -7.97 2.78 -5.91
CA THR A 27 -8.82 3.22 -7.03
C THR A 27 -10.07 3.95 -6.53
N LEU A 28 -10.71 3.46 -5.46
CA LEU A 28 -11.84 4.13 -4.83
C LEU A 28 -11.44 5.49 -4.24
N GLY A 29 -10.29 5.56 -3.55
CA GLY A 29 -9.77 6.80 -2.98
C GLY A 29 -9.40 7.84 -4.05
N ALA A 30 -8.65 7.43 -5.08
CA ALA A 30 -8.24 8.31 -6.17
C ALA A 30 -9.43 8.89 -6.95
N SER A 31 -10.39 8.05 -7.33
CA SER A 31 -11.51 8.49 -8.18
C SER A 31 -12.40 9.54 -7.49
N ILE A 32 -12.71 9.35 -6.21
CA ILE A 32 -13.58 10.25 -5.44
C ILE A 32 -12.88 11.57 -5.15
N THR A 33 -11.63 11.51 -4.68
CA THR A 33 -10.88 12.71 -4.29
C THR A 33 -10.48 13.55 -5.51
N PHE A 34 -10.03 12.94 -6.60
CA PHE A 34 -9.65 13.68 -7.81
C PHE A 34 -10.84 14.40 -8.44
N THR A 35 -11.99 13.73 -8.55
CA THR A 35 -13.21 14.33 -9.11
C THR A 35 -13.65 15.54 -8.27
N LYS A 36 -13.57 15.45 -6.94
CA LYS A 36 -13.96 16.55 -6.04
C LYS A 36 -12.99 17.73 -6.05
N VAL A 37 -11.69 17.47 -6.12
CA VAL A 37 -10.68 18.53 -6.13
C VAL A 37 -10.64 19.27 -7.46
N VAL A 38 -10.65 18.56 -8.59
CA VAL A 38 -10.56 19.18 -9.92
C VAL A 38 -11.82 19.98 -10.24
N SER A 39 -12.98 19.55 -9.75
CA SER A 39 -14.25 20.23 -10.03
C SER A 39 -14.47 21.52 -9.24
N ASN A 40 -13.79 21.72 -8.10
CA ASN A 40 -14.03 22.88 -7.23
C ASN A 40 -12.72 23.44 -6.64
N PRO A 41 -12.14 24.50 -7.23
CA PRO A 41 -11.10 25.29 -6.58
C PRO A 41 -11.61 25.74 -5.22
N THR A 42 -10.95 25.30 -4.15
CA THR A 42 -11.34 25.60 -2.78
C THR A 42 -10.24 26.40 -2.11
N GLU A 43 -10.63 27.50 -1.45
CA GLU A 43 -9.71 28.30 -0.67
C GLU A 43 -9.21 27.50 0.55
N PRO A 44 -7.93 27.66 0.95
CA PRO A 44 -7.39 26.96 2.11
C PRO A 44 -8.12 27.34 3.40
N TRP A 45 -8.17 26.42 4.37
CA TRP A 45 -8.77 26.70 5.69
C TRP A 45 -8.07 27.90 6.34
N VAL A 46 -6.73 27.93 6.33
CA VAL A 46 -5.94 29.05 6.86
C VAL A 46 -5.12 29.65 5.74
N TYR A 47 -5.29 30.96 5.50
CA TYR A 47 -4.50 31.68 4.52
C TYR A 47 -3.09 31.95 5.06
N HIS A 48 -2.11 31.22 4.53
CA HIS A 48 -0.68 31.41 4.84
C HIS A 48 0.08 32.12 3.70
N GLY A 49 -0.62 32.82 2.80
CA GLY A 49 0.00 33.51 1.66
C GLY A 49 0.23 32.62 0.42
N ILE A 50 -0.33 31.40 0.41
CA ILE A 50 -0.32 30.50 -0.75
C ILE A 50 -1.63 30.68 -1.53
N SER A 51 -1.55 30.82 -2.85
CA SER A 51 -2.74 30.99 -3.69
C SER A 51 -3.53 29.67 -3.82
N GLY A 52 -4.84 29.75 -4.10
CA GLY A 52 -5.66 28.55 -4.34
C GLY A 52 -5.18 27.72 -5.53
N ASP A 53 -4.60 28.39 -6.54
CA ASP A 53 -4.04 27.75 -7.74
C ASP A 53 -2.80 26.92 -7.40
N ASP A 54 -1.91 27.43 -6.53
CA ASP A 54 -0.73 26.67 -6.07
C ASP A 54 -1.15 25.38 -5.35
N ILE A 55 -2.20 25.45 -4.54
CA ILE A 55 -2.74 24.28 -3.84
C ILE A 55 -3.28 23.25 -4.83
N GLN A 56 -3.95 23.68 -5.91
CA GLN A 56 -4.39 22.76 -6.96
C GLN A 56 -3.22 22.07 -7.65
N TYR A 57 -2.12 22.78 -7.93
CA TYR A 57 -0.92 22.16 -8.49
C TYR A 57 -0.33 21.10 -7.55
N TYR A 58 -0.26 21.38 -6.25
CA TYR A 58 0.20 20.37 -5.27
C TYR A 58 -0.70 19.14 -5.20
N ILE A 59 -2.03 19.31 -5.34
CA ILE A 59 -2.94 18.16 -5.38
C ILE A 59 -2.77 17.36 -6.66
N ALA A 60 -2.61 18.04 -7.80
CA ALA A 60 -2.34 17.38 -9.07
C ALA A 60 -1.06 16.55 -9.01
N ASP A 61 0.01 17.10 -8.44
CA ASP A 61 1.30 16.41 -8.29
C ASP A 61 1.20 15.21 -7.32
N ALA A 62 0.57 15.40 -6.15
CA ALA A 62 0.29 14.31 -5.22
C ALA A 62 -0.52 13.18 -5.85
N PHE A 63 -1.48 13.52 -6.72
CA PHE A 63 -2.27 12.55 -7.47
C PHE A 63 -1.44 11.81 -8.52
N VAL A 64 -0.55 12.49 -9.24
CA VAL A 64 0.36 11.86 -10.20
C VAL A 64 1.30 10.87 -9.49
N CYS A 65 1.89 11.28 -8.35
CA CYS A 65 2.71 10.38 -7.53
C CYS A 65 1.90 9.16 -7.05
N PHE A 66 0.65 9.36 -6.64
CA PHE A 66 -0.24 8.29 -6.25
C PHE A 66 -0.54 7.32 -7.41
N ALA A 67 -0.87 7.84 -8.59
CA ALA A 67 -1.12 7.03 -9.78
C ALA A 67 0.12 6.22 -10.20
N LEU A 68 1.31 6.80 -10.13
CA LEU A 68 2.58 6.10 -10.37
C LEU A 68 2.80 4.97 -9.35
N SER A 69 2.49 5.21 -8.07
CA SER A 69 2.60 4.18 -7.03
C SER A 69 1.66 3.00 -7.29
N LEU A 70 0.44 3.26 -7.78
CA LEU A 70 -0.51 2.23 -8.18
C LEU A 70 -0.02 1.43 -9.38
N PHE A 71 0.51 2.10 -10.40
CA PHE A 71 1.08 1.46 -11.57
C PHE A 71 2.25 0.54 -11.21
N LEU A 72 3.17 0.99 -10.35
CA LEU A 72 4.27 0.16 -9.88
C LEU A 72 3.78 -1.04 -9.05
N THR A 73 2.72 -0.85 -8.26
CA THR A 73 2.11 -1.91 -7.47
C THR A 73 1.46 -2.98 -8.36
N THR A 74 0.74 -2.58 -9.41
CA THR A 74 0.13 -3.52 -10.36
C THR A 74 1.19 -4.24 -11.21
N LEU A 75 2.25 -3.53 -11.62
CA LEU A 75 3.41 -4.16 -12.28
C LEU A 75 4.08 -5.20 -11.39
N ALA A 76 4.29 -4.89 -10.10
CA ALA A 76 4.84 -5.84 -9.14
C ALA A 76 3.95 -7.08 -8.97
N ALA A 77 2.62 -6.88 -8.93
CA ALA A 77 1.65 -7.97 -8.88
C ALA A 77 1.71 -8.87 -10.13
N SER A 78 1.82 -8.27 -11.32
CA SER A 78 1.96 -8.98 -12.58
C SER A 78 3.27 -9.76 -12.66
N ALA A 79 4.39 -9.14 -12.26
CA ALA A 79 5.70 -9.79 -12.21
C ALA A 79 5.68 -11.00 -11.24
N LEU A 80 5.08 -10.84 -10.06
CA LEU A 80 4.95 -11.92 -9.10
C LEU A 80 4.07 -13.07 -9.63
N SER A 81 2.98 -12.74 -10.33
CA SER A 81 2.10 -13.74 -10.95
C SER A 81 2.83 -14.55 -12.03
N TYR A 82 3.72 -13.90 -12.80
CA TYR A 82 4.53 -14.55 -13.82
C TYR A 82 5.61 -15.46 -13.22
N TRP A 83 6.28 -15.04 -12.13
CA TRP A 83 7.32 -15.83 -11.46
C TRP A 83 6.78 -16.84 -10.44
N ARG A 84 5.48 -16.82 -10.16
CA ARG A 84 4.78 -17.72 -9.23
C ARG A 84 5.16 -19.21 -9.39
N PRO A 85 5.11 -19.84 -10.58
CA PRO A 85 5.43 -21.26 -10.73
C PRO A 85 6.91 -21.58 -10.46
N GLN A 86 7.83 -20.66 -10.81
CA GLN A 86 9.26 -20.82 -10.54
C GLN A 86 9.56 -20.67 -9.05
N ALA A 87 8.94 -19.68 -8.38
CA ALA A 87 9.07 -19.47 -6.95
C ALA A 87 8.54 -20.66 -6.14
N ILE A 88 7.41 -21.26 -6.55
CA ILE A 88 6.84 -22.46 -5.89
C ILE A 88 7.79 -23.67 -6.01
N ARG A 89 8.39 -23.88 -7.19
CA ARG A 89 9.40 -24.94 -7.39
C ARG A 89 10.64 -24.75 -6.52
N TYR A 90 11.10 -23.50 -6.39
CA TYR A 90 12.26 -23.16 -5.57
C TYR A 90 11.98 -23.23 -4.06
N PHE A 91 10.73 -23.02 -3.64
CA PHE A 91 10.31 -23.05 -2.24
C PHE A 91 10.41 -24.45 -1.59
N GLY A 92 10.20 -25.51 -2.37
CA GLY A 92 10.19 -26.90 -1.88
C GLY A 92 9.08 -27.20 -0.85
N THR A 93 9.08 -28.45 -0.35
CA THR A 93 8.12 -28.95 0.68
C THR A 93 8.74 -29.12 2.07
N GLU A 94 10.06 -29.10 2.18
CA GLU A 94 10.80 -29.24 3.45
C GLU A 94 11.26 -27.89 4.01
N ASP A 95 11.38 -27.79 5.33
CA ASP A 95 11.93 -26.60 5.99
C ASP A 95 13.43 -26.48 5.70
N SER A 96 13.78 -25.60 4.76
CA SER A 96 15.16 -25.35 4.36
C SER A 96 15.53 -23.88 4.47
N HIS A 97 16.84 -23.59 4.52
CA HIS A 97 17.40 -22.24 4.51
C HIS A 97 16.86 -21.38 3.34
N HIS A 98 16.56 -22.01 2.20
CA HIS A 98 15.99 -21.37 1.02
C HIS A 98 14.61 -20.77 1.27
N ARG A 99 13.75 -21.44 2.07
CA ARG A 99 12.42 -20.94 2.44
C ARG A 99 12.48 -19.66 3.27
N ARG A 100 13.46 -19.56 4.18
CA ARG A 100 13.68 -18.34 4.99
C ARG A 100 14.10 -17.17 4.13
N ILE A 101 15.03 -17.37 3.19
CA ILE A 101 15.48 -16.31 2.27
C ILE A 101 14.30 -15.76 1.46
N VAL A 102 13.49 -16.63 0.86
CA VAL A 102 12.35 -16.17 0.06
C VAL A 102 11.30 -15.47 0.94
N ALA A 103 11.05 -15.96 2.15
CA ALA A 103 10.14 -15.31 3.09
C ALA A 103 10.62 -13.91 3.52
N TRP A 104 11.94 -13.72 3.66
CA TRP A 104 12.54 -12.40 3.94
C TRP A 104 12.43 -11.42 2.77
N TRP A 105 12.67 -11.88 1.54
CA TRP A 105 12.46 -11.04 0.36
C TRP A 105 10.98 -10.69 0.18
N ALA A 106 10.10 -11.65 0.42
CA ALA A 106 8.66 -11.47 0.40
C ALA A 106 8.22 -10.37 1.40
N THR A 107 8.72 -10.41 2.64
CA THR A 107 8.35 -9.41 3.66
C THR A 107 8.92 -8.04 3.35
N LEU A 108 10.15 -7.96 2.83
CA LEU A 108 10.75 -6.71 2.38
C LEU A 108 9.91 -6.07 1.28
N VAL A 109 9.56 -6.82 0.24
CA VAL A 109 8.75 -6.32 -0.88
C VAL A 109 7.36 -5.87 -0.42
N SER A 110 6.68 -6.64 0.44
CA SER A 110 5.39 -6.23 1.03
C SER A 110 5.51 -4.94 1.83
N THR A 111 6.56 -4.81 2.65
CA THR A 111 6.78 -3.64 3.50
C THR A 111 7.05 -2.39 2.68
N VAL A 112 7.86 -2.50 1.63
CA VAL A 112 8.15 -1.39 0.71
C VAL A 112 6.88 -0.96 -0.04
N LEU A 113 6.11 -1.90 -0.58
CA LEU A 113 4.87 -1.60 -1.30
C LEU A 113 3.85 -0.90 -0.40
N VAL A 114 3.57 -1.47 0.78
CA VAL A 114 2.64 -0.87 1.74
C VAL A 114 3.16 0.47 2.24
N GLY A 115 4.46 0.59 2.50
CA GLY A 115 5.09 1.84 2.92
C GLY A 115 4.94 2.94 1.88
N LEU A 116 5.15 2.65 0.60
CA LEU A 116 4.93 3.58 -0.50
C LEU A 116 3.46 4.00 -0.61
N THR A 117 2.54 3.03 -0.55
CA THR A 117 1.10 3.31 -0.57
C THR A 117 0.68 4.20 0.61
N VAL A 118 1.08 3.87 1.83
CA VAL A 118 0.80 4.65 3.04
C VAL A 118 1.36 6.06 2.92
N THR A 119 2.61 6.21 2.47
CA THR A 119 3.25 7.52 2.30
C THR A 119 2.47 8.39 1.31
N ALA A 120 2.01 7.81 0.20
CA ALA A 120 1.19 8.53 -0.77
C ALA A 120 -0.16 8.95 -0.17
N PHE A 121 -0.81 8.10 0.64
CA PHE A 121 -2.02 8.46 1.37
C PHE A 121 -1.80 9.55 2.42
N ILE A 122 -0.65 9.57 3.10
CA ILE A 122 -0.29 10.63 4.06
C ILE A 122 -0.14 11.96 3.34
N PHE A 123 0.55 12.01 2.19
CA PHE A 123 0.67 13.23 1.40
C PHE A 123 -0.69 13.73 0.91
N LEU A 124 -1.54 12.85 0.38
CA LEU A 124 -2.93 13.20 0.02
C LEU A 124 -3.72 13.72 1.23
N GLY A 125 -3.59 13.06 2.38
CA GLY A 125 -4.24 13.46 3.63
C GLY A 125 -3.78 14.81 4.15
N LEU A 126 -2.49 15.14 4.04
CA LEU A 126 -1.93 16.45 4.42
C LEU A 126 -2.55 17.57 3.61
N VAL A 127 -2.76 17.36 2.32
CA VAL A 127 -3.41 18.37 1.48
C VAL A 127 -4.89 18.54 1.86
N VAL A 128 -5.60 17.43 2.13
CA VAL A 128 -6.98 17.49 2.62
C VAL A 128 -7.06 18.20 3.98
N ALA A 129 -6.10 18.01 4.87
CA ALA A 129 -6.00 18.74 6.14
C ALA A 129 -5.74 20.24 5.93
N GLY A 130 -5.03 20.64 4.88
CA GLY A 130 -4.89 22.05 4.51
C GLY A 130 -6.21 22.70 4.06
N LEU A 131 -7.08 21.94 3.39
CA LEU A 131 -8.36 22.43 2.88
C LEU A 131 -9.50 22.36 3.91
N VAL A 132 -9.61 21.25 4.63
CA VAL A 132 -10.73 20.91 5.52
C VAL A 132 -10.31 20.89 6.99
N GLY A 133 -9.10 21.34 7.33
CA GLY A 133 -8.55 21.49 8.69
C GLY A 133 -8.85 20.32 9.61
N THR A 134 -9.63 20.54 10.68
CA THR A 134 -9.82 19.54 11.76
C THR A 134 -10.31 18.19 11.24
N ALA A 135 -11.23 18.16 10.29
CA ALA A 135 -11.72 16.91 9.71
C ALA A 135 -10.63 16.19 8.89
N GLY A 136 -9.77 16.95 8.20
CA GLY A 136 -8.63 16.39 7.47
C GLY A 136 -7.50 15.90 8.38
N TRP A 137 -7.25 16.57 9.51
CA TRP A 137 -6.30 16.08 10.52
C TRP A 137 -6.78 14.78 11.18
N LEU A 138 -8.10 14.66 11.44
CA LEU A 138 -8.69 13.44 11.99
C LEU A 138 -8.55 12.27 11.00
N SER A 139 -8.81 12.48 9.71
CA SER A 139 -8.65 11.44 8.70
C SER A 139 -7.19 11.01 8.57
N LEU A 140 -6.25 11.96 8.60
CA LEU A 140 -4.80 11.68 8.61
C LEU A 140 -4.38 10.82 9.81
N ALA A 141 -4.89 11.13 11.00
CA ALA A 141 -4.61 10.36 12.21
C ALA A 141 -5.13 8.93 12.11
N LEU A 142 -6.34 8.74 11.57
CA LEU A 142 -6.93 7.42 11.33
C LEU A 142 -6.14 6.63 10.28
N THR A 143 -5.71 7.29 9.19
CA THR A 143 -4.85 6.68 8.16
C THR A 143 -3.51 6.25 8.75
N GLY A 144 -2.89 7.08 9.60
CA GLY A 144 -1.65 6.76 10.30
C GLY A 144 -1.81 5.56 11.24
N LEU A 145 -2.90 5.50 12.01
CA LEU A 145 -3.19 4.37 12.89
C LEU A 145 -3.36 3.08 12.08
N MET A 146 -4.12 3.12 11.00
CA MET A 146 -4.29 1.96 10.11
C MET A 146 -2.98 1.50 9.48
N ALA A 147 -2.10 2.44 9.11
CA ALA A 147 -0.78 2.10 8.58
C ALA A 147 0.06 1.32 9.61
N VAL A 148 0.06 1.74 10.87
CA VAL A 148 0.76 1.03 11.96
C VAL A 148 0.21 -0.38 12.13
N VAL A 149 -1.12 -0.55 12.11
CA VAL A 149 -1.76 -1.86 12.22
C VAL A 149 -1.36 -2.77 11.06
N VAL A 150 -1.42 -2.29 9.81
CA VAL A 150 -1.07 -3.10 8.63
C VAL A 150 0.40 -3.49 8.64
N LEU A 151 1.31 -2.54 8.93
CA LEU A 151 2.74 -2.84 9.06
C LEU A 151 3.02 -3.82 10.20
N GLY A 152 2.33 -3.67 11.34
CA GLY A 152 2.42 -4.61 12.47
C GLY A 152 2.00 -6.03 12.08
N VAL A 153 0.93 -6.18 11.30
CA VAL A 153 0.49 -7.50 10.79
C VAL A 153 1.53 -8.10 9.85
N ILE A 154 2.13 -7.30 8.96
CA ILE A 154 3.18 -7.78 8.04
C ILE A 154 4.42 -8.26 8.82
N VAL A 155 4.85 -7.49 9.83
CA VAL A 155 6.00 -7.85 10.67
C VAL A 155 5.70 -9.11 11.49
N TRP A 156 4.48 -9.24 12.03
CA TRP A 156 4.09 -10.44 12.78
C TRP A 156 4.02 -11.69 11.89
N GLN A 157 3.55 -11.56 10.65
CA GLN A 157 3.53 -12.67 9.69
C GLN A 157 4.91 -12.99 9.10
N SER A 158 5.90 -12.12 9.27
CA SER A 158 7.27 -12.35 8.83
C SER A 158 7.96 -13.45 9.66
N PRO A 159 8.96 -14.15 9.11
CA PRO A 159 9.73 -15.16 9.84
C PRO A 159 10.51 -14.59 11.06
N ILE A 160 10.47 -13.28 11.30
CA ILE A 160 10.98 -12.60 12.50
C ILE A 160 10.04 -12.83 13.71
N GLY A 161 8.73 -12.93 13.46
CA GLY A 161 7.70 -13.08 14.50
C GLY A 161 7.27 -14.53 14.77
N SER A 162 7.67 -15.47 13.92
CA SER A 162 7.44 -16.90 14.17
C SER A 162 8.41 -17.41 15.25
N PRO A 163 7.92 -18.03 16.34
CA PRO A 163 8.79 -18.70 17.30
C PRO A 163 9.72 -19.66 16.55
N PRO A 164 11.02 -19.74 16.91
CA PRO A 164 11.85 -20.82 16.42
C PRO A 164 11.21 -22.17 16.80
N PRO A 165 11.36 -23.20 15.95
CA PRO A 165 10.85 -24.53 16.24
C PRO A 165 11.45 -25.10 17.54
#